data_AF-A0A6L8WB83-F1
#
_entry.id   AF-A0A6L8WB83-F1
#
_cell.length_a   1.000
_cell.length_b   1.000
_cell.length_c   1.000
_cell.angle_alpha   90.00
_cell.angle_beta   90.00
_cell.angle_gamma   90.00
#
_symmetry.space_group_name_H-M   'P 1'
#
loop_
_entity.id
_entity.type
_entity.pdbx_description
1 polymer ?
#
loop_
_entity_poly.entity_id
_entity_poly.type
_entity_poly.pdbx_seq_one_letter_code
_entity_poly.pdbx_strand_id
1 'polypeptide(L)'
;MFQRSNISVSPAVLFILVMGGIVALGIAKDVIDYALGDTYIATLTSTVLKFDLIYFDSWWPMTEAAVAKLQFPDKGIYESVFFERNIKFQYPPISILPFWVVYKFDMSWERATEIANFVSYLSLVGIVVCSYQTIIVIVKKYYQEFRVSNVFRVASFLIVLIGTYSFYPVMWGQFIGQVQVIIDLLISMAFLSWLMGRKYFSGMMIALAALIKPQFALLLLWAALRKEKQFSIGLLLVFIPAGIISLAIFGFQEHLDYLRALSHMGQHGEVYWPNQSVNGLLNRLFVDATSLMWTLETFAPYDRVVHVGTLVSTVLFILVGLFYRRGTYVGSEREQTMGSALDLATMLLVCTIASPVAWVHHYGILMPVIAAAFLVAVHSFSKEARLSTYLNLLLLCISYFLLANYFSFIETEAFSKPPLNLLQSLHFYGALILLIALFLLRSRDVSLVKVNKPA
;
A
#
# COMPACT_ATOMS: atom_id res chain seq x y z
N MET A 1 20.26 38.20 -13.16
CA MET A 1 20.92 37.86 -11.87
C MET A 1 19.99 38.33 -10.76
N PHE A 2 18.96 37.54 -10.41
CA PHE A 2 18.03 37.90 -9.33
C PHE A 2 18.63 37.38 -8.01
N GLN A 3 19.12 38.29 -7.17
CA GLN A 3 19.48 38.00 -5.79
C GLN A 3 18.22 37.53 -5.06
N ARG A 4 18.13 36.22 -4.79
CA ARG A 4 17.08 35.67 -3.93
C ARG A 4 17.30 36.22 -2.52
N SER A 5 16.31 36.95 -2.02
CA SER A 5 16.25 37.36 -0.62
C SER A 5 16.24 36.12 0.28
N ASN A 6 17.17 36.07 1.23
CA ASN A 6 17.44 34.96 2.14
C ASN A 6 16.37 34.79 3.24
N ILE A 7 15.10 34.60 2.88
CA ILE A 7 14.15 34.00 3.83
C ILE A 7 14.38 32.49 3.78
N SER A 8 15.39 32.01 4.51
CA SER A 8 15.61 30.58 4.67
C SER A 8 14.56 30.02 5.65
N VAL A 9 13.38 29.67 5.13
CA VAL A 9 12.38 28.94 5.90
C VAL A 9 13.01 27.62 6.34
N SER A 10 12.97 27.31 7.64
CA SER A 10 13.55 26.06 8.13
C SER A 10 12.88 24.86 7.44
N PRO A 11 13.63 23.80 7.09
CA PRO A 11 13.06 22.61 6.45
C PRO A 11 11.93 21.97 7.28
N ALA A 12 12.01 22.07 8.60
CA ALA A 12 10.98 21.61 9.53
C ALA A 12 9.66 22.37 9.38
N VAL A 13 9.72 23.71 9.30
CA VAL A 13 8.54 24.55 9.06
C VAL A 13 7.99 24.29 7.65
N LEU A 14 8.86 24.18 6.64
CA LEU A 14 8.43 23.90 5.27
C LEU A 14 7.72 22.54 5.18
N PHE A 15 8.21 21.51 5.87
CA PHE A 15 7.55 20.21 5.93
C PHE A 15 6.15 20.31 6.54
N ILE A 16 6.00 21.00 7.67
CA ILE A 16 4.71 21.22 8.32
C ILE A 16 3.75 21.95 7.39
N LEU A 17 4.21 22.99 6.69
CA LEU A 17 3.37 23.77 5.79
C LEU A 17 2.94 22.96 4.56
N VAL A 18 3.85 22.22 3.93
CA VAL A 18 3.55 21.44 2.72
C VAL A 18 2.67 20.23 3.06
N MET A 19 3.09 19.40 4.01
CA MET A 19 2.35 18.18 4.38
C MET A 19 1.05 18.52 5.11
N GLY A 20 1.09 19.47 6.05
CA GLY A 20 -0.12 19.93 6.73
C GLY A 20 -1.10 20.63 5.78
N GLY A 21 -0.59 21.42 4.83
CA GLY A 21 -1.39 22.07 3.81
C GLY A 21 -2.11 21.08 2.88
N ILE A 22 -1.42 20.02 2.42
CA ILE A 22 -2.06 19.03 1.54
C ILE A 22 -3.07 18.14 2.29
N VAL A 23 -2.80 17.80 3.56
CA VAL A 23 -3.77 17.13 4.44
C VAL A 23 -5.01 18.01 4.64
N ALA A 24 -4.81 19.29 4.96
CA ALA A 24 -5.90 20.24 5.14
C ALA A 24 -6.72 20.44 3.86
N LEU A 25 -6.09 20.42 2.68
CA LEU A 25 -6.79 20.50 1.40
C LEU A 25 -7.72 19.30 1.17
N GLY A 26 -7.28 18.09 1.51
CA GLY A 26 -8.13 16.88 1.43
C GLY A 26 -9.35 16.99 2.33
N ILE A 27 -9.15 17.37 3.60
CA ILE A 27 -10.26 17.58 4.55
C ILE A 27 -11.20 18.68 4.07
N ALA A 28 -10.67 19.79 3.56
CA ALA A 28 -11.50 20.88 3.03
C ALA A 28 -12.38 20.39 1.88
N LYS A 29 -11.85 19.53 1.01
CA LYS A 29 -12.63 18.88 -0.05
C LYS A 29 -13.73 17.99 0.53
N ASP A 30 -13.46 17.19 1.56
CA ASP A 30 -14.50 16.34 2.18
C ASP A 30 -15.59 17.16 2.90
N VAL A 31 -15.23 18.31 3.49
CA VAL A 31 -16.20 19.26 4.07
C VAL A 31 -17.06 19.89 2.98
N ILE A 32 -16.49 20.23 1.83
CA ILE A 32 -17.25 20.76 0.68
C ILE A 32 -18.22 19.70 0.16
N ASP A 33 -17.77 18.46 -0.04
CA ASP A 33 -18.63 17.35 -0.48
C ASP A 33 -19.81 17.14 0.48
N TYR A 34 -19.56 17.15 1.80
CA TYR A 34 -20.60 17.09 2.81
C TYR A 34 -21.59 18.24 2.70
N ALA A 35 -21.10 19.47 2.52
CA ALA A 35 -21.95 20.66 2.34
C ALA A 35 -22.78 20.60 1.04
N LEU A 36 -22.30 19.89 0.02
CA LEU A 36 -23.00 19.61 -1.23
C LEU A 36 -23.93 18.39 -1.16
N GLY A 37 -24.01 17.73 0.00
CA GLY A 37 -24.92 16.62 0.26
C GLY A 37 -24.31 15.22 0.13
N ASP A 38 -23.03 15.10 -0.24
CA ASP A 38 -22.31 13.83 -0.24
C ASP A 38 -21.80 13.51 1.18
N THR A 39 -22.53 12.65 1.87
CA THR A 39 -22.26 12.28 3.27
C THR A 39 -21.39 11.04 3.42
N TYR A 40 -20.90 10.46 2.32
CA TYR A 40 -20.25 9.15 2.33
C TYR A 40 -18.99 9.12 3.19
N ILE A 41 -18.06 10.07 3.00
CA ILE A 41 -16.80 10.11 3.77
C ILE A 41 -17.03 10.44 5.24
N ALA A 42 -18.00 11.32 5.53
CA ALA A 42 -18.40 11.60 6.91
C ALA A 42 -18.97 10.36 7.60
N THR A 43 -19.81 9.59 6.89
CA THR A 43 -20.39 8.34 7.38
C THR A 43 -19.30 7.29 7.63
N LEU A 44 -18.45 7.03 6.63
CA LEU A 44 -17.31 6.13 6.72
C LEU A 44 -16.44 6.46 7.94
N THR A 45 -16.04 7.72 8.08
CA THR A 45 -15.19 8.18 9.18
C THR A 45 -15.88 7.99 10.53
N SER A 46 -17.16 8.36 10.63
CA SER A 46 -17.97 8.18 11.84
C SER A 46 -18.08 6.70 12.22
N THR A 47 -18.35 5.82 11.26
CA THR A 47 -18.44 4.36 11.47
C THR A 47 -17.13 3.78 12.00
N VAL A 48 -15.99 4.15 11.39
CA VAL A 48 -14.67 3.68 11.84
C VAL A 48 -14.34 4.21 13.25
N LEU A 49 -14.62 5.49 13.53
CA LEU A 49 -14.32 6.08 14.84
C LEU A 49 -15.21 5.56 15.97
N LYS A 50 -16.48 5.24 15.66
CA LYS A 50 -17.42 4.62 16.61
C LYS A 50 -17.25 3.12 16.77
N PHE A 51 -16.36 2.51 15.96
CA PHE A 51 -16.14 1.06 15.92
C PHE A 51 -17.43 0.28 15.58
N ASP A 52 -18.26 0.85 14.70
CA ASP A 52 -19.54 0.28 14.26
C ASP A 52 -19.38 -0.49 12.94
N LEU A 53 -18.43 -1.43 12.90
CA LEU A 53 -17.98 -2.07 11.67
C LEU A 53 -18.96 -3.16 11.25
N ILE A 54 -19.72 -2.89 10.20
CA ILE A 54 -20.81 -3.76 9.68
C ILE A 54 -20.39 -4.66 8.51
N TYR A 55 -19.18 -4.50 7.97
CA TYR A 55 -18.70 -5.22 6.80
C TYR A 55 -17.56 -6.20 7.13
N PHE A 56 -17.41 -7.24 6.31
CA PHE A 56 -16.53 -8.39 6.57
C PHE A 56 -15.87 -8.90 5.28
N ASP A 57 -15.37 -7.99 4.44
CA ASP A 57 -14.81 -8.29 3.11
C ASP A 57 -13.68 -9.34 3.14
N SER A 58 -12.81 -9.31 4.13
CA SER A 58 -11.79 -10.35 4.33
C SER A 58 -12.24 -11.45 5.28
N TRP A 59 -12.92 -11.07 6.36
CA TRP A 59 -13.23 -11.97 7.45
C TRP A 59 -14.15 -13.09 7.00
N TRP A 60 -15.17 -12.77 6.19
CA TRP A 60 -16.14 -13.77 5.76
C TRP A 60 -15.52 -14.81 4.83
N PRO A 61 -14.83 -14.45 3.72
CA PRO A 61 -14.20 -15.45 2.87
C PRO A 61 -13.14 -16.31 3.59
N MET A 62 -12.36 -15.72 4.51
CA MET A 62 -11.37 -16.47 5.29
C MET A 62 -12.02 -17.46 6.27
N THR A 63 -13.15 -17.08 6.87
CA THR A 63 -13.97 -17.97 7.69
C THR A 63 -14.57 -19.10 6.86
N GLU A 64 -15.17 -18.79 5.71
CA GLU A 64 -15.76 -19.81 4.83
C GLU A 64 -14.70 -20.84 4.40
N ALA A 65 -13.48 -20.40 4.12
CA ALA A 65 -12.34 -21.26 3.85
C ALA A 65 -11.93 -22.13 5.05
N ALA A 66 -11.90 -21.55 6.26
CA ALA A 66 -11.61 -22.29 7.49
C ALA A 66 -12.67 -23.36 7.81
N VAL A 67 -13.95 -23.02 7.66
CA VAL A 67 -15.09 -23.91 7.86
C VAL A 67 -15.10 -25.02 6.81
N ALA A 68 -14.87 -24.69 5.54
CA ALA A 68 -14.78 -25.66 4.45
C ALA A 68 -13.68 -26.70 4.72
N LYS A 69 -12.53 -26.30 5.26
CA LYS A 69 -11.45 -27.24 5.63
C LYS A 69 -11.88 -28.23 6.72
N LEU A 70 -12.73 -27.82 7.65
CA LEU A 70 -13.23 -28.67 8.73
C LEU A 70 -14.35 -29.60 8.25
N GLN A 71 -15.25 -29.12 7.39
CA GLN A 71 -16.43 -29.85 6.94
C GLN A 71 -16.16 -30.76 5.74
N PHE A 72 -15.27 -30.37 4.84
CA PHE A 72 -14.99 -31.08 3.57
C PHE A 72 -13.49 -31.36 3.40
N PRO A 73 -12.86 -32.12 4.32
CA PRO A 73 -11.41 -32.30 4.33
C PRO A 73 -10.84 -32.92 3.04
N ASP A 74 -11.65 -33.72 2.33
CA ASP A 74 -11.25 -34.42 1.09
C ASP A 74 -11.46 -33.60 -0.19
N LYS A 75 -12.26 -32.53 -0.14
CA LYS A 75 -12.66 -31.78 -1.34
C LYS A 75 -11.70 -30.64 -1.70
N GLY A 76 -10.98 -30.13 -0.70
CA GLY A 76 -10.09 -28.99 -0.86
C GLY A 76 -10.81 -27.64 -0.66
N ILE A 77 -10.08 -26.66 -0.13
CA ILE A 77 -10.62 -25.34 0.22
C ILE A 77 -11.01 -24.58 -1.03
N TYR A 78 -10.15 -24.53 -2.05
CA TYR A 78 -10.39 -23.73 -3.25
C TYR A 78 -11.46 -24.33 -4.16
N GLU A 79 -11.54 -25.66 -4.27
CA GLU A 79 -12.61 -26.29 -5.06
C GLU A 79 -13.97 -25.97 -4.44
N SER A 80 -14.12 -26.16 -3.13
CA SER A 80 -15.40 -25.93 -2.43
C SER A 80 -15.79 -24.44 -2.33
N VAL A 81 -14.85 -23.55 -1.97
CA VAL A 81 -15.15 -22.14 -1.72
C VAL A 81 -15.09 -21.31 -2.98
N PHE A 82 -14.01 -21.44 -3.76
CA PHE A 82 -13.76 -20.57 -4.91
C PHE A 82 -14.47 -21.05 -6.18
N PHE A 83 -14.37 -22.34 -6.52
CA PHE A 83 -14.89 -22.83 -7.81
C PHE A 83 -16.36 -23.25 -7.78
N GLU A 84 -16.83 -23.87 -6.70
CA GLU A 84 -18.22 -24.32 -6.60
C GLU A 84 -19.17 -23.26 -6.03
N ARG A 85 -18.76 -22.63 -4.92
CA ARG A 85 -19.56 -21.59 -4.25
C ARG A 85 -19.32 -20.19 -4.80
N ASN A 86 -18.35 -20.04 -5.70
CA ASN A 86 -17.99 -18.75 -6.33
C ASN A 86 -17.65 -17.63 -5.35
N ILE A 87 -17.22 -17.95 -4.12
CA ILE A 87 -16.79 -16.95 -3.16
C ILE A 87 -15.40 -16.46 -3.59
N LYS A 88 -15.21 -15.15 -3.72
CA LYS A 88 -13.95 -14.48 -4.10
C LYS A 88 -12.84 -14.61 -3.02
N PHE A 89 -12.49 -15.84 -2.65
CA PHE A 89 -11.44 -16.17 -1.70
C PHE A 89 -10.07 -16.15 -2.40
N GLN A 90 -9.30 -15.09 -2.14
CA GLN A 90 -8.03 -14.80 -2.84
C GLN A 90 -6.76 -15.05 -2.01
N TYR A 91 -6.90 -15.61 -0.80
CA TYR A 91 -5.82 -15.73 0.16
C TYR A 91 -5.12 -17.11 0.08
N PRO A 92 -3.80 -17.20 0.39
CA PRO A 92 -3.07 -18.46 0.39
C PRO A 92 -3.45 -19.33 1.61
N PRO A 93 -3.18 -20.65 1.58
CA PRO A 93 -3.62 -21.58 2.64
C PRO A 93 -3.17 -21.16 4.04
N ILE A 94 -1.92 -20.74 4.19
CA ILE A 94 -1.34 -20.37 5.49
C ILE A 94 -2.07 -19.20 6.18
N SER A 95 -2.66 -18.28 5.43
CA SER A 95 -3.41 -17.15 5.99
C SER A 95 -4.71 -17.57 6.68
N ILE A 96 -5.21 -18.77 6.37
CA ILE A 96 -6.42 -19.34 6.98
C ILE A 96 -6.14 -19.85 8.39
N LEU A 97 -4.86 -20.12 8.72
CA LEU A 97 -4.47 -20.76 9.98
C LEU A 97 -5.08 -20.10 11.23
N PRO A 98 -5.08 -18.76 11.41
CA PRO A 98 -5.71 -18.15 12.57
C PRO A 98 -7.21 -18.45 12.67
N PHE A 99 -7.94 -18.38 11.56
CA PHE A 99 -9.38 -18.68 11.50
C PHE A 99 -9.64 -20.16 11.74
N TRP A 100 -8.85 -21.04 11.11
CA TRP A 100 -8.97 -22.48 11.32
C TRP A 100 -8.76 -22.88 12.78
N VAL A 101 -7.79 -22.28 13.48
CA VAL A 101 -7.58 -22.50 14.92
C VAL A 101 -8.81 -22.04 15.71
N VAL A 102 -9.30 -20.84 15.45
CA VAL A 102 -10.46 -20.26 16.13
C VAL A 102 -11.70 -21.16 16.01
N TYR A 103 -12.01 -21.63 14.81
CA TYR A 103 -13.15 -22.52 14.57
C TYR A 103 -12.95 -23.94 15.08
N LYS A 104 -11.72 -24.43 15.11
CA LYS A 104 -11.40 -25.73 15.71
C LYS A 104 -11.67 -25.77 17.23
N PHE A 105 -11.69 -24.61 17.89
CA PHE A 105 -12.03 -24.45 19.30
C PHE A 105 -13.45 -23.92 19.52
N ASP A 106 -14.37 -24.16 18.57
CA ASP A 106 -15.80 -23.84 18.66
C ASP A 106 -16.12 -22.36 18.98
N MET A 107 -15.24 -21.43 18.60
CA MET A 107 -15.53 -20.00 18.73
C MET A 107 -16.54 -19.57 17.66
N SER A 108 -17.52 -18.73 18.07
CA SER A 108 -18.54 -18.23 17.15
C SER A 108 -17.97 -17.23 16.13
N TRP A 109 -18.69 -17.08 15.01
CA TRP A 109 -18.36 -16.12 13.94
C TRP A 109 -18.32 -14.68 14.45
N GLU A 110 -19.27 -14.31 15.29
CA GLU A 110 -19.37 -12.96 15.87
C GLU A 110 -18.10 -12.66 16.66
N ARG A 111 -17.66 -13.60 17.50
CA ARG A 111 -16.47 -13.41 18.32
C ARG A 111 -15.19 -13.38 17.50
N ALA A 112 -15.06 -14.24 16.48
CA ALA A 112 -13.91 -14.23 15.57
C ALA A 112 -13.81 -12.89 14.83
N THR A 113 -14.95 -12.37 14.35
CA THR A 113 -15.04 -11.11 13.62
C THR A 113 -14.75 -9.91 14.53
N GLU A 114 -15.27 -9.90 15.75
CA GLU A 114 -14.93 -8.87 16.75
C GLU A 114 -13.43 -8.79 17.00
N ILE A 115 -12.77 -9.93 17.19
CA ILE A 115 -11.31 -9.99 17.40
C ILE A 115 -10.58 -9.48 16.16
N ALA A 116 -10.96 -9.92 14.96
CA ALA A 116 -10.34 -9.49 13.71
C ALA A 116 -10.49 -7.97 13.50
N ASN A 117 -11.69 -7.44 13.70
CA ASN A 117 -11.97 -6.00 13.61
C ASN A 117 -11.20 -5.19 14.65
N PHE A 118 -11.09 -5.68 15.88
CA PHE A 118 -10.33 -5.03 16.93
C PHE A 118 -8.83 -5.01 16.62
N VAL A 119 -8.26 -6.12 16.16
CA VAL A 119 -6.85 -6.19 15.73
C VAL A 119 -6.60 -5.28 14.52
N SER A 120 -7.53 -5.22 13.58
CA SER A 120 -7.47 -4.29 12.45
C SER A 120 -7.48 -2.83 12.90
N TYR A 121 -8.33 -2.48 13.87
CA TYR A 121 -8.37 -1.12 14.43
C TYR A 121 -7.10 -0.77 15.21
N LEU A 122 -6.54 -1.70 16.00
CA LEU A 122 -5.23 -1.49 16.63
C LEU A 122 -4.13 -1.29 15.58
N SER A 123 -4.25 -1.96 14.43
CA SER A 123 -3.32 -1.80 13.32
C SER A 123 -3.37 -0.39 12.73
N LEU A 124 -4.56 0.21 12.62
CA LEU A 124 -4.74 1.62 12.24
C LEU A 124 -3.95 2.58 13.15
N VAL A 125 -4.07 2.41 14.47
CA VAL A 125 -3.30 3.20 15.46
C VAL A 125 -1.79 2.94 15.29
N GLY A 126 -1.40 1.69 15.06
CA GLY A 126 -0.01 1.32 14.79
C GLY A 126 0.57 2.00 13.54
N ILE A 127 -0.22 2.19 12.47
CA ILE A 127 0.20 2.88 11.25
C ILE A 127 0.52 4.36 11.56
N VAL A 128 -0.31 5.03 12.36
CA VAL A 128 -0.06 6.40 12.83
C VAL A 128 1.27 6.47 13.58
N VAL A 129 1.47 5.57 14.54
CA VAL A 129 2.71 5.52 15.34
C VAL A 129 3.92 5.28 14.44
N CYS A 130 3.87 4.30 13.54
CA CYS A 130 4.98 3.97 12.64
C CYS A 130 5.30 5.11 11.67
N SER A 131 4.29 5.78 11.14
CA SER A 131 4.45 6.93 10.23
C SER A 131 5.05 8.13 10.95
N TYR A 132 4.61 8.42 12.18
CA TYR A 132 5.23 9.45 13.01
C TYR A 132 6.68 9.11 13.36
N GLN A 133 6.97 7.87 13.78
CA GLN A 133 8.33 7.43 14.08
C GLN A 133 9.24 7.46 12.84
N THR A 134 8.70 7.17 11.66
CA THR A 134 9.41 7.31 10.38
C THR A 134 9.90 8.75 10.18
N ILE A 135 9.03 9.74 10.41
CA ILE A 135 9.41 11.16 10.35
C ILE A 135 10.55 11.48 11.33
N ILE A 136 10.39 11.07 12.60
CA ILE A 136 11.35 11.37 13.65
C ILE A 136 12.70 10.70 13.39
N VAL A 137 12.72 9.45 12.94
CA VAL A 137 13.94 8.72 12.58
C VAL A 137 14.63 9.38 11.40
N ILE A 138 13.88 9.73 10.33
CA ILE A 138 14.43 10.39 9.15
C ILE A 138 15.13 11.69 9.54
N VAL A 139 14.41 12.56 10.25
CA VAL A 139 14.92 13.87 10.67
C VAL A 139 16.14 13.73 11.58
N LYS A 140 16.08 12.89 12.63
CA LYS A 140 17.19 12.79 13.60
C LYS A 140 18.45 12.14 13.02
N LYS A 141 18.27 11.08 12.21
CA LYS A 141 19.39 10.24 11.75
C LYS A 141 19.97 10.72 10.43
N TYR A 142 19.16 11.30 9.54
CA TYR A 142 19.56 11.59 8.17
C TYR A 142 19.58 13.09 7.85
N TYR A 143 18.75 13.91 8.52
CA TYR A 143 18.69 15.35 8.26
C TYR A 143 18.88 16.19 9.52
N GLN A 144 20.09 16.15 10.11
CA GLN A 144 20.41 16.82 11.38
C GLN A 144 20.17 18.33 11.40
N GLU A 145 20.06 18.97 10.23
CA GLU A 145 19.71 20.38 10.08
C GLU A 145 18.26 20.69 10.49
N PHE A 146 17.38 19.69 10.50
CA PHE A 146 16.05 19.80 11.08
C PHE A 146 16.17 19.80 12.60
N ARG A 147 16.00 20.98 13.21
CA ARG A 147 15.87 21.08 14.67
C ARG A 147 14.53 20.47 15.11
N VAL A 148 14.59 19.34 15.80
CA VAL A 148 13.41 18.67 16.35
C VAL A 148 12.94 19.38 17.63
N SER A 149 12.20 20.47 17.46
CA SER A 149 11.51 21.15 18.57
C SER A 149 10.28 20.36 19.03
N ASN A 150 9.77 20.66 20.23
CA ASN A 150 8.50 20.09 20.70
C ASN A 150 7.34 20.45 19.78
N VAL A 151 7.33 21.68 19.23
CA VAL A 151 6.34 22.12 18.24
C VAL A 151 6.39 21.23 17.00
N PHE A 152 7.57 20.93 16.47
CA PHE A 152 7.71 20.04 15.31
C PHE A 152 7.20 18.63 15.60
N ARG A 153 7.49 18.09 16.80
CA ARG A 153 7.01 16.77 17.22
C ARG A 153 5.48 16.71 17.26
N VAL A 154 4.86 17.66 17.94
CA VAL A 154 3.40 17.73 18.07
C VAL A 154 2.75 17.96 16.71
N ALA A 155 3.24 18.92 15.92
CA ALA A 155 2.72 19.19 14.59
C ALA A 155 2.84 17.98 13.66
N SER A 156 4.00 17.32 13.64
CA SER A 156 4.19 16.11 12.81
C SER A 156 3.28 14.96 13.27
N PHE A 157 3.10 14.78 14.57
CA PHE A 157 2.17 13.79 15.11
C PHE A 157 0.73 14.08 14.67
N LEU A 158 0.26 15.32 14.82
CA LEU A 158 -1.09 15.72 14.41
C LEU A 158 -1.30 15.59 12.90
N ILE A 159 -0.32 16.00 12.08
CA ILE A 159 -0.37 15.86 10.62
C ILE A 159 -0.49 14.39 10.23
N VAL A 160 0.28 13.50 10.84
CA VAL A 160 0.21 12.06 10.54
C VAL A 160 -1.07 11.44 11.06
N LEU A 161 -1.51 11.80 12.27
CA LEU A 161 -2.75 11.32 12.86
C LEU A 161 -3.93 11.69 11.96
N ILE A 162 -4.11 12.98 11.71
CA ILE A 162 -5.18 13.48 10.86
C ILE A 162 -5.03 12.93 9.44
N GLY A 163 -3.83 12.99 8.87
CA GLY A 163 -3.55 12.51 7.52
C GLY A 163 -3.85 11.02 7.34
N THR A 164 -3.59 10.16 8.34
CA THR A 164 -3.91 8.72 8.28
C THR A 164 -5.41 8.49 8.38
N TYR A 165 -6.10 9.19 9.30
CA TYR A 165 -7.55 9.10 9.46
C TYR A 165 -8.34 9.79 8.34
N SER A 166 -7.67 10.58 7.49
CA SER A 166 -8.22 11.11 6.24
C SER A 166 -7.65 10.41 5.00
N PHE A 167 -6.87 9.34 5.15
CA PHE A 167 -6.29 8.62 4.01
C PHE A 167 -7.25 7.54 3.56
N TYR A 168 -8.00 7.81 2.48
CA TYR A 168 -9.12 6.98 2.04
C TYR A 168 -8.80 5.47 1.92
N PRO A 169 -7.66 5.02 1.34
CA PRO A 169 -7.31 3.60 1.32
C PRO A 169 -7.32 2.90 2.69
N VAL A 170 -6.75 3.55 3.71
CA VAL A 170 -6.64 2.98 5.06
C VAL A 170 -8.01 2.97 5.74
N MET A 171 -8.74 4.09 5.65
CA MET A 171 -10.05 4.23 6.27
C MET A 171 -11.10 3.32 5.61
N TRP A 172 -11.07 3.21 4.28
CA TRP A 172 -11.92 2.29 3.53
C TRP A 172 -11.62 0.84 3.87
N GLY A 173 -10.34 0.46 3.94
CA GLY A 173 -9.93 -0.89 4.36
C GLY A 173 -10.46 -1.25 5.76
N GLN A 174 -10.40 -0.30 6.70
CA GLN A 174 -10.96 -0.51 8.04
C GLN A 174 -12.49 -0.61 8.00
N PHE A 175 -13.14 0.28 7.25
CA PHE A 175 -14.61 0.34 7.13
C PHE A 175 -15.20 -0.97 6.58
N ILE A 176 -14.56 -1.58 5.57
CA ILE A 176 -15.06 -2.80 4.92
C ILE A 176 -14.66 -4.10 5.63
N GLY A 177 -13.91 -4.05 6.74
CA GLY A 177 -13.41 -5.24 7.43
C GLY A 177 -12.32 -5.97 6.64
N GLN A 178 -11.31 -5.24 6.18
CA GLN A 178 -10.23 -5.76 5.35
C GLN A 178 -8.96 -6.08 6.14
N VAL A 179 -8.37 -7.25 5.91
CA VAL A 179 -7.07 -7.67 6.49
C VAL A 179 -5.91 -6.76 6.06
N GLN A 180 -6.09 -5.97 5.01
CA GLN A 180 -5.11 -5.03 4.48
C GLN A 180 -4.62 -4.03 5.52
N VAL A 181 -5.44 -3.60 6.49
CA VAL A 181 -4.98 -2.66 7.52
C VAL A 181 -3.89 -3.28 8.40
N ILE A 182 -3.95 -4.60 8.62
CA ILE A 182 -2.89 -5.35 9.31
C ILE A 182 -1.63 -5.41 8.43
N ILE A 183 -1.80 -5.64 7.13
CA ILE A 183 -0.71 -5.63 6.15
C ILE A 183 -0.04 -4.26 6.07
N ASP A 184 -0.82 -3.18 6.10
CA ASP A 184 -0.34 -1.80 6.09
C ASP A 184 0.51 -1.51 7.34
N LEU A 185 0.09 -1.99 8.50
CA LEU A 185 0.90 -1.92 9.72
C LEU A 185 2.21 -2.71 9.57
N LEU A 186 2.15 -3.96 9.10
CA LEU A 186 3.35 -4.80 8.91
C LEU A 186 4.36 -4.12 7.97
N ILE A 187 3.89 -3.55 6.86
CA ILE A 187 4.74 -2.82 5.92
C ILE A 187 5.27 -1.51 6.53
N SER A 188 4.45 -0.81 7.33
CA SER A 188 4.90 0.38 8.07
C SER A 188 6.00 0.06 9.06
N MET A 189 5.87 -1.03 9.82
CA MET A 189 6.90 -1.52 10.72
C MET A 189 8.15 -1.98 9.95
N ALA A 190 7.98 -2.62 8.80
CA ALA A 190 9.09 -3.04 7.95
C ALA A 190 9.90 -1.84 7.46
N PHE A 191 9.23 -0.80 6.97
CA PHE A 191 9.85 0.40 6.46
C PHE A 191 10.56 1.20 7.56
N LEU A 192 9.91 1.38 8.71
CA LEU A 192 10.53 2.01 9.89
C LEU A 192 11.77 1.23 10.36
N SER A 193 11.67 -0.10 10.43
CA SER A 193 12.78 -0.95 10.86
C SER A 193 13.96 -0.90 9.91
N TRP A 194 13.69 -0.79 8.59
CA TRP A 194 14.72 -0.56 7.60
C TRP A 194 15.45 0.76 7.85
N LEU A 195 14.73 1.86 8.07
CA LEU A 195 15.30 3.18 8.39
C LEU A 195 16.10 3.18 9.71
N MET A 196 15.70 2.35 10.68
CA MET A 196 16.45 2.16 11.92
C MET A 196 17.73 1.31 11.74
N GLY A 197 17.95 0.71 10.58
CA GLY A 197 19.07 -0.22 10.32
C GLY A 197 18.79 -1.66 10.78
N ARG A 198 17.56 -1.97 11.21
CA ARG A 198 17.11 -3.30 11.65
C ARG A 198 16.55 -4.09 10.46
N LYS A 199 17.38 -4.30 9.43
CA LYS A 199 16.96 -4.92 8.16
C LYS A 199 16.43 -6.35 8.33
N TYR A 200 16.95 -7.09 9.30
CA TYR A 200 16.42 -8.42 9.66
C TYR A 200 14.94 -8.38 10.06
N PHE A 201 14.59 -7.50 10.99
CA PHE A 201 13.20 -7.36 11.43
C PHE A 201 12.31 -6.81 10.32
N SER A 202 12.85 -5.91 9.49
CA SER A 202 12.17 -5.45 8.28
C SER A 202 11.77 -6.62 7.37
N GLY A 203 12.69 -7.57 7.13
CA GLY A 203 12.41 -8.78 6.36
C GLY A 203 11.33 -9.66 6.98
N MET A 204 11.36 -9.84 8.30
CA MET A 204 10.33 -10.62 8.99
C MET A 204 8.93 -10.02 8.82
N MET A 205 8.80 -8.69 8.96
CA MET A 205 7.52 -8.02 8.82
C MET A 205 6.97 -8.10 7.39
N ILE A 206 7.83 -7.97 6.38
CA ILE A 206 7.45 -8.20 4.97
C ILE A 206 7.03 -9.66 4.75
N ALA A 207 7.74 -10.63 5.33
CA ALA A 207 7.34 -12.02 5.18
C ALA A 207 5.98 -12.30 5.81
N LEU A 208 5.69 -11.76 7.00
CA LEU A 208 4.37 -11.86 7.62
C LEU A 208 3.27 -11.26 6.74
N ALA A 209 3.52 -10.10 6.12
CA ALA A 209 2.60 -9.51 5.16
C ALA A 209 2.42 -10.42 3.92
N ALA A 210 3.51 -11.02 3.43
CA ALA A 210 3.51 -11.91 2.29
C ALA A 210 2.82 -13.26 2.54
N LEU A 211 2.72 -13.72 3.81
CA LEU A 211 1.90 -14.88 4.16
C LEU A 211 0.41 -14.64 3.93
N ILE A 212 -0.04 -13.38 3.86
CA ILE A 212 -1.41 -13.00 3.55
C ILE A 212 -1.52 -12.56 2.09
N LYS A 213 -0.53 -11.82 1.59
CA LYS A 213 -0.46 -11.28 0.22
C LYS A 213 0.85 -11.66 -0.48
N PRO A 214 0.88 -12.81 -1.17
CA PRO A 214 2.12 -13.39 -1.71
C PRO A 214 2.91 -12.52 -2.70
N GLN A 215 2.31 -11.48 -3.30
CA GLN A 215 3.04 -10.55 -4.16
C GLN A 215 4.23 -9.87 -3.44
N PHE A 216 4.16 -9.71 -2.12
CA PHE A 216 5.28 -9.16 -1.35
C PHE A 216 6.46 -10.16 -1.22
N ALA A 217 6.29 -11.44 -1.52
CA ALA A 217 7.39 -12.40 -1.58
C ALA A 217 8.41 -12.06 -2.69
N LEU A 218 8.04 -11.26 -3.70
CA LEU A 218 8.97 -10.72 -4.70
C LEU A 218 10.09 -9.88 -4.07
N LEU A 219 9.90 -9.36 -2.85
CA LEU A 219 10.94 -8.66 -2.10
C LEU A 219 12.11 -9.58 -1.71
N LEU A 220 11.93 -10.90 -1.65
CA LEU A 220 13.04 -11.84 -1.47
C LEU A 220 13.96 -11.85 -2.69
N LEU A 221 13.39 -11.93 -3.88
CA LEU A 221 14.15 -11.85 -5.13
C LEU A 221 14.84 -10.48 -5.26
N TRP A 222 14.10 -9.40 -5.00
CA TRP A 222 14.66 -8.06 -4.96
C TRP A 222 15.84 -7.99 -3.98
N ALA A 223 15.68 -8.48 -2.75
CA ALA A 223 16.73 -8.42 -1.73
C ALA A 223 17.96 -9.24 -2.10
N ALA A 224 17.78 -10.41 -2.72
CA ALA A 224 18.87 -11.22 -3.25
C ALA A 224 19.65 -10.47 -4.33
N LEU A 225 18.95 -9.87 -5.31
CA LEU A 225 19.56 -9.05 -6.36
C LEU A 225 20.27 -7.82 -5.80
N ARG A 226 19.73 -7.21 -4.73
CA ARG A 226 20.32 -6.06 -4.05
C ARG A 226 21.39 -6.43 -3.01
N LYS A 227 21.64 -7.73 -2.80
CA LYS A 227 22.57 -8.28 -1.80
C LYS A 227 22.24 -7.88 -0.35
N GLU A 228 20.96 -7.70 -0.07
CA GLU A 228 20.43 -7.31 1.24
C GLU A 228 20.28 -8.53 2.14
N LYS A 229 21.44 -9.06 2.60
CA LYS A 229 21.52 -10.34 3.32
C LYS A 229 20.66 -10.39 4.58
N GLN A 230 20.75 -9.37 5.44
CA GLN A 230 20.01 -9.36 6.71
C GLN A 230 18.49 -9.40 6.49
N PHE A 231 18.00 -8.63 5.52
CA PHE A 231 16.59 -8.63 5.14
C PHE A 231 16.16 -9.98 4.54
N SER A 232 16.99 -10.56 3.67
CA SER A 232 16.74 -11.88 3.08
C SER A 232 16.65 -12.98 4.15
N ILE A 233 17.54 -12.95 5.14
CA ILE A 233 17.50 -13.89 6.28
C ILE A 233 16.20 -13.69 7.09
N GLY A 234 15.81 -12.44 7.36
CA GLY A 234 14.57 -12.13 8.07
C GLY A 234 13.32 -12.67 7.36
N LEU A 235 13.27 -12.55 6.02
CA LEU A 235 12.21 -13.14 5.21
C LEU A 235 12.18 -14.67 5.34
N LEU A 236 13.33 -15.33 5.15
CA LEU A 236 13.43 -16.79 5.17
C LEU A 236 13.08 -17.41 6.52
N LEU A 237 13.38 -16.72 7.62
CA LEU A 237 13.05 -17.21 8.96
C LEU A 237 11.55 -17.20 9.29
N VAL A 238 10.75 -16.46 8.51
CA VAL A 238 9.30 -16.54 8.60
C VAL A 238 8.76 -17.49 7.53
N PHE A 239 9.21 -17.38 6.29
CA PHE A 239 8.73 -18.21 5.18
C PHE A 239 8.98 -19.70 5.37
N ILE A 240 10.16 -20.11 5.85
CA ILE A 240 10.49 -21.54 5.98
C ILE A 240 9.60 -22.19 7.05
N PRO A 241 9.53 -21.70 8.31
CA PRO A 241 8.65 -22.31 9.30
C PRO A 241 7.16 -22.24 8.90
N ALA A 242 6.70 -21.09 8.39
CA ALA A 242 5.31 -20.94 7.97
C ALA A 242 4.96 -21.88 6.80
N GLY A 243 5.88 -22.07 5.84
CA GLY A 243 5.72 -23.01 4.74
C GLY A 243 5.64 -24.47 5.21
N ILE A 244 6.51 -24.87 6.16
CA ILE A 244 6.46 -26.20 6.77
C ILE A 244 5.11 -26.41 7.48
N ILE A 245 4.68 -25.45 8.29
CA ILE A 245 3.38 -25.50 8.98
C ILE A 245 2.23 -25.57 7.97
N SER A 246 2.27 -24.75 6.91
CA SER A 246 1.26 -24.72 5.87
C SER A 246 1.12 -26.08 5.18
N LEU A 247 2.24 -26.68 4.78
CA LEU A 247 2.26 -27.99 4.14
C LEU A 247 1.79 -29.09 5.09
N ALA A 248 2.15 -29.03 6.37
CA ALA A 248 1.74 -30.01 7.37
C ALA A 248 0.23 -29.97 7.67
N ILE A 249 -0.39 -28.78 7.69
CA ILE A 249 -1.80 -28.59 8.06
C ILE A 249 -2.72 -28.68 6.85
N PHE A 250 -2.37 -28.01 5.75
CA PHE A 250 -3.24 -27.89 4.57
C PHE A 250 -2.92 -28.94 3.50
N GLY A 251 -1.70 -29.49 3.50
CA GLY A 251 -1.26 -30.42 2.47
C GLY A 251 -0.78 -29.70 1.21
N PHE A 252 -0.07 -30.44 0.34
CA PHE A 252 0.51 -29.89 -0.88
C PHE A 252 -0.55 -29.51 -1.92
N GLN A 253 -1.63 -30.29 -2.02
CA GLN A 253 -2.68 -30.10 -3.03
C GLN A 253 -3.33 -28.71 -2.94
N GLU A 254 -3.63 -28.21 -1.74
CA GLU A 254 -4.21 -26.87 -1.53
C GLU A 254 -3.33 -25.75 -2.10
N HIS A 255 -2.01 -25.95 -2.14
CA HIS A 255 -1.10 -24.97 -2.70
C HIS A 255 -1.13 -24.97 -4.22
N LEU A 256 -1.35 -26.12 -4.86
CA LEU A 256 -1.57 -26.22 -6.31
C LEU A 256 -2.93 -25.63 -6.69
N ASP A 257 -3.97 -25.91 -5.91
CA ASP A 257 -5.30 -25.37 -6.14
C ASP A 257 -5.34 -23.84 -5.96
N TYR A 258 -4.56 -23.31 -5.01
CA TYR A 258 -4.35 -21.87 -4.88
C TYR A 258 -3.75 -21.26 -6.15
N LEU A 259 -2.76 -21.90 -6.78
CA LEU A 259 -2.18 -21.42 -8.04
C LEU A 259 -3.22 -21.43 -9.18
N ARG A 260 -4.11 -22.43 -9.20
CA ARG A 260 -5.23 -22.49 -10.15
C ARG A 260 -6.20 -21.32 -9.92
N ALA A 261 -6.57 -21.03 -8.67
CA ALA A 261 -7.41 -19.88 -8.33
C ALA A 261 -6.74 -18.55 -8.71
N LEU A 262 -5.44 -18.37 -8.41
CA LEU A 262 -4.67 -17.19 -8.83
C LEU A 262 -4.63 -17.02 -10.35
N SER A 263 -4.43 -18.11 -11.10
CA SER A 263 -4.46 -18.08 -12.57
C SER A 263 -5.84 -17.67 -13.09
N HIS A 264 -6.92 -18.18 -12.49
CA HIS A 264 -8.28 -17.80 -12.85
C HIS A 264 -8.51 -16.30 -12.61
N MET A 265 -8.19 -15.80 -11.42
CA MET A 265 -8.31 -14.37 -11.12
C MET A 265 -7.44 -13.49 -12.02
N GLY A 266 -6.20 -13.92 -12.34
CA GLY A 266 -5.31 -13.17 -13.23
C GLY A 266 -5.75 -13.14 -14.70
N GLN A 267 -6.57 -14.09 -15.13
CA GLN A 267 -7.15 -14.13 -16.47
C GLN A 267 -8.36 -13.21 -16.62
N HIS A 268 -9.17 -13.08 -15.57
CA HIS A 268 -10.44 -12.36 -15.59
C HIS A 268 -10.32 -10.96 -15.01
N GLY A 269 -9.71 -10.84 -13.82
CA GLY A 269 -9.58 -9.59 -13.09
C GLY A 269 -10.92 -9.03 -12.64
N GLU A 270 -11.04 -7.70 -12.59
CA GLU A 270 -12.27 -7.03 -12.13
C GLU A 270 -12.53 -5.71 -12.87
N VAL A 271 -13.80 -5.44 -13.22
CA VAL A 271 -14.25 -4.18 -13.85
C VAL A 271 -14.64 -3.11 -12.82
N TYR A 272 -15.14 -3.54 -11.65
CA TYR A 272 -15.60 -2.68 -10.56
C TYR A 272 -14.59 -1.57 -10.24
N TRP A 273 -15.09 -0.33 -10.15
CA TRP A 273 -14.27 0.89 -10.08
C TRP A 273 -13.20 0.90 -8.99
N PRO A 274 -13.37 0.24 -7.81
CA PRO A 274 -12.31 0.16 -6.80
C PRO A 274 -11.11 -0.68 -7.23
N ASN A 275 -11.16 -1.42 -8.35
CA ASN A 275 -9.97 -2.02 -8.95
C ASN A 275 -9.12 -0.94 -9.64
N GLN A 276 -8.07 -0.54 -8.94
CA GLN A 276 -7.10 0.51 -9.26
C GLN A 276 -5.81 -0.12 -9.78
N SER A 277 -5.93 -0.96 -10.82
CA SER A 277 -4.83 -1.63 -11.51
C SER A 277 -4.92 -1.39 -13.02
N VAL A 278 -3.89 -1.78 -13.77
CA VAL A 278 -3.95 -1.80 -15.25
C VAL A 278 -5.09 -2.68 -15.73
N ASN A 279 -5.29 -3.84 -15.10
CA ASN A 279 -6.40 -4.72 -15.43
C ASN A 279 -7.76 -4.03 -15.27
N GLY A 280 -8.00 -3.35 -14.14
CA GLY A 280 -9.26 -2.64 -13.93
C GLY A 280 -9.49 -1.54 -14.96
N LEU A 281 -8.43 -0.80 -15.29
CA LEU A 281 -8.47 0.21 -16.35
C LEU A 281 -8.82 -0.39 -17.72
N LEU A 282 -8.19 -1.50 -18.10
CA LEU A 282 -8.43 -2.16 -19.37
C LEU A 282 -9.81 -2.83 -19.42
N ASN A 283 -10.26 -3.47 -18.34
CA ASN A 283 -11.60 -4.04 -18.24
C ASN A 283 -12.66 -2.95 -18.45
N ARG A 284 -12.54 -1.80 -17.78
CA ARG A 284 -13.45 -0.67 -18.00
C ARG A 284 -13.43 -0.16 -19.43
N LEU A 285 -12.27 -0.19 -20.09
CA LEU A 285 -12.14 0.33 -21.46
C LEU A 285 -12.71 -0.61 -22.52
N PHE A 286 -12.58 -1.93 -22.34
CA PHE A 286 -12.82 -2.91 -23.40
C PHE A 286 -13.93 -3.91 -23.11
N VAL A 287 -14.32 -4.12 -21.85
CA VAL A 287 -15.35 -5.09 -21.48
C VAL A 287 -16.67 -4.36 -21.24
N ASP A 288 -17.73 -4.84 -21.90
CA ASP A 288 -19.10 -4.33 -21.73
C ASP A 288 -19.72 -4.87 -20.43
N ALA A 289 -19.23 -4.35 -19.31
CA ALA A 289 -19.71 -4.66 -17.97
C ALA A 289 -19.77 -3.39 -17.11
N THR A 290 -20.75 -3.32 -16.21
CA THR A 290 -20.90 -2.17 -15.32
C THR A 290 -19.75 -2.10 -14.31
N SER A 291 -19.08 -0.95 -14.25
CA SER A 291 -18.04 -0.68 -13.25
C SER A 291 -18.59 -0.14 -11.92
N LEU A 292 -19.91 0.09 -11.83
CA LEU A 292 -20.55 0.74 -10.68
C LEU A 292 -21.09 -0.25 -9.64
N MET A 293 -21.24 -1.53 -10.00
CA MET A 293 -21.78 -2.54 -9.10
C MET A 293 -20.73 -3.59 -8.76
N TRP A 294 -20.63 -3.88 -7.46
CA TRP A 294 -19.88 -5.02 -6.95
C TRP A 294 -20.71 -6.30 -7.13
N THR A 295 -20.09 -7.35 -7.67
CA THR A 295 -20.67 -8.69 -7.70
C THR A 295 -19.85 -9.61 -6.79
N LEU A 296 -20.53 -10.32 -5.89
CA LEU A 296 -19.86 -11.22 -4.94
C LEU A 296 -19.38 -12.52 -5.59
N GLU A 297 -20.09 -12.99 -6.61
CA GLU A 297 -19.96 -14.37 -7.13
C GLU A 297 -19.42 -14.45 -8.57
N THR A 298 -19.09 -13.33 -9.20
CA THR A 298 -18.65 -13.32 -10.59
C THR A 298 -17.42 -12.44 -10.80
N PHE A 299 -16.48 -12.92 -11.60
CA PHE A 299 -15.38 -12.11 -12.13
C PHE A 299 -15.77 -11.49 -13.47
N ALA A 300 -14.99 -10.52 -13.94
CA ALA A 300 -15.15 -9.98 -15.28
C ALA A 300 -14.97 -11.10 -16.33
N PRO A 301 -15.74 -11.10 -17.44
CA PRO A 301 -15.51 -12.04 -18.54
C PRO A 301 -14.06 -11.99 -19.04
N TYR A 302 -13.51 -13.13 -19.44
CA TYR A 302 -12.18 -13.17 -20.04
C TYR A 302 -12.13 -12.34 -21.33
N ASP A 303 -11.20 -11.39 -21.38
CA ASP A 303 -10.85 -10.65 -22.58
C ASP A 303 -9.34 -10.75 -22.85
N ARG A 304 -8.99 -11.10 -24.10
CA ARG A 304 -7.59 -11.34 -24.48
C ARG A 304 -6.73 -10.08 -24.41
N VAL A 305 -7.28 -8.92 -24.77
CA VAL A 305 -6.57 -7.64 -24.75
C VAL A 305 -6.31 -7.23 -23.30
N VAL A 306 -7.32 -7.36 -22.44
CA VAL A 306 -7.20 -7.12 -20.99
C VAL A 306 -6.14 -8.02 -20.38
N HIS A 307 -6.20 -9.33 -20.64
CA HIS A 307 -5.27 -10.30 -20.06
C HIS A 307 -3.82 -10.05 -20.51
N VAL A 308 -3.57 -9.89 -21.81
CA VAL A 308 -2.22 -9.63 -22.35
C VAL A 308 -1.69 -8.28 -21.86
N GLY A 309 -2.52 -7.23 -21.89
CA GLY A 309 -2.14 -5.91 -21.41
C GLY A 309 -1.76 -5.93 -19.93
N THR A 310 -2.54 -6.63 -19.10
CA THR A 310 -2.26 -6.84 -17.68
C THR A 310 -0.95 -7.59 -17.46
N LEU A 311 -0.71 -8.67 -18.21
CA LEU A 311 0.52 -9.46 -18.10
C LEU A 311 1.75 -8.64 -18.48
N VAL A 312 1.70 -7.94 -19.61
CA VAL A 312 2.79 -7.08 -20.08
C VAL A 312 3.09 -5.98 -19.06
N SER A 313 2.07 -5.28 -18.56
CA SER A 313 2.27 -4.23 -17.56
C SER A 313 2.85 -4.79 -16.25
N THR A 314 2.36 -5.94 -15.79
CA THR A 314 2.84 -6.61 -14.58
C THR A 314 4.33 -6.94 -14.70
N VAL A 315 4.73 -7.58 -15.81
CA VAL A 315 6.13 -7.91 -16.08
C VAL A 315 6.98 -6.65 -16.15
N LEU A 316 6.54 -5.62 -16.87
CA LEU A 316 7.27 -4.35 -16.97
C LEU A 316 7.47 -3.68 -15.61
N PHE A 317 6.43 -3.59 -14.77
CA PHE A 317 6.55 -3.02 -13.43
C PHE A 317 7.52 -3.82 -12.56
N ILE A 318 7.42 -5.16 -12.57
CA ILE A 318 8.32 -6.03 -11.81
C ILE A 318 9.77 -5.87 -12.29
N LEU A 319 10.02 -5.90 -13.60
CA LEU A 319 11.36 -5.71 -14.15
C LEU A 319 11.94 -4.35 -13.77
N VAL A 320 11.13 -3.29 -13.84
CA VAL A 320 11.53 -1.95 -13.39
C VAL A 320 11.84 -1.97 -11.90
N GLY A 321 10.99 -2.54 -11.04
CA GLY A 321 11.23 -2.60 -9.59
C GLY A 321 12.49 -3.39 -9.20
N LEU A 322 12.72 -4.54 -9.85
CA LEU A 322 13.87 -5.39 -9.59
C LEU A 322 15.18 -4.76 -10.08
N PHE A 323 15.20 -4.27 -11.33
CA PHE A 323 16.44 -3.91 -12.02
C PHE A 323 16.72 -2.42 -12.10
N TYR A 324 15.72 -1.54 -11.97
CA TYR A 324 15.98 -0.12 -11.98
C TYR A 324 16.75 0.29 -10.72
N ARG A 325 18.04 0.56 -10.91
CA ARG A 325 18.96 1.08 -9.90
C ARG A 325 19.73 2.22 -10.52
N ARG A 326 19.49 3.44 -10.03
CA ARG A 326 20.27 4.58 -10.47
C ARG A 326 21.58 4.66 -9.69
N GLY A 327 22.56 3.89 -10.15
CA GLY A 327 23.93 3.89 -9.65
C GLY A 327 24.13 3.20 -8.30
N THR A 328 25.40 3.00 -7.94
CA THR A 328 25.82 2.67 -6.58
C THR A 328 25.69 3.95 -5.74
N TYR A 329 25.02 3.90 -4.59
CA TYR A 329 24.99 5.03 -3.67
C TYR A 329 26.41 5.33 -3.21
N VAL A 330 27.03 6.35 -3.79
CA VAL A 330 28.31 6.89 -3.33
C VAL A 330 27.95 7.96 -2.31
N GLY A 331 28.47 7.88 -1.09
CA GLY A 331 28.11 8.78 -0.01
C GLY A 331 28.32 8.14 1.36
N SER A 332 27.95 8.87 2.40
CA SER A 332 27.94 8.39 3.79
C SER A 332 27.00 7.20 3.97
N GLU A 333 27.23 6.38 5.00
CA GLU A 333 26.34 5.25 5.35
C GLU A 333 24.87 5.69 5.52
N ARG A 334 24.66 6.93 5.98
CA ARG A 334 23.33 7.54 6.13
C ARG A 334 22.64 7.73 4.79
N GLU A 335 23.32 8.35 3.83
CA GLU A 335 22.79 8.55 2.47
C GLU A 335 22.52 7.22 1.77
N GLN A 336 23.43 6.25 1.93
CA GLN A 336 23.24 4.90 1.39
C GLN A 336 21.99 4.23 1.98
N THR A 337 21.77 4.37 3.29
CA THR A 337 20.60 3.78 3.94
C THR A 337 19.30 4.45 3.49
N MET A 338 19.26 5.78 3.41
CA MET A 338 18.07 6.50 2.91
C MET A 338 17.77 6.15 1.45
N GLY A 339 18.80 6.11 0.59
CA GLY A 339 18.67 5.66 -0.79
C GLY A 339 18.10 4.24 -0.88
N SER A 340 18.63 3.30 -0.09
CA SER A 340 18.11 1.92 -0.03
C SER A 340 16.68 1.83 0.51
N ALA A 341 16.28 2.73 1.42
CA ALA A 341 14.90 2.81 1.88
C ALA A 341 13.97 3.29 0.76
N LEU A 342 14.39 4.26 -0.05
CA LEU A 342 13.64 4.66 -1.25
C LEU A 342 13.56 3.53 -2.30
N ASP A 343 14.60 2.69 -2.42
CA ASP A 343 14.54 1.47 -3.24
C ASP A 343 13.46 0.50 -2.70
N LEU A 344 13.42 0.27 -1.39
CA LEU A 344 12.39 -0.57 -0.75
C LEU A 344 10.98 0.02 -0.96
N ALA A 345 10.80 1.32 -0.72
CA ALA A 345 9.53 2.02 -0.95
C ALA A 345 9.06 1.89 -2.42
N THR A 346 10.00 2.01 -3.36
CA THR A 346 9.71 1.81 -4.79
C THR A 346 9.24 0.38 -5.05
N MET A 347 9.93 -0.63 -4.49
CA MET A 347 9.56 -2.02 -4.71
C MET A 347 8.21 -2.37 -4.06
N LEU A 348 7.92 -1.83 -2.87
CA LEU A 348 6.61 -1.99 -2.22
C LEU A 348 5.48 -1.46 -3.11
N LEU A 349 5.63 -0.25 -3.65
CA LEU A 349 4.68 0.34 -4.59
C LEU A 349 4.55 -0.49 -5.86
N VAL A 350 5.67 -0.96 -6.43
CA VAL A 350 5.70 -1.84 -7.60
C VAL A 350 4.92 -3.13 -7.36
N CYS A 351 5.13 -3.79 -6.22
CA CYS A 351 4.38 -5.01 -5.86
C CYS A 351 2.87 -4.77 -5.81
N THR A 352 2.42 -3.58 -5.41
CA THR A 352 1.00 -3.23 -5.38
C THR A 352 0.44 -2.96 -6.78
N ILE A 353 1.07 -2.08 -7.56
CA ILE A 353 0.56 -1.68 -8.89
C ILE A 353 0.70 -2.78 -9.95
N ALA A 354 1.64 -3.72 -9.75
CA ALA A 354 1.82 -4.88 -10.62
C ALA A 354 0.77 -5.97 -10.35
N SER A 355 -0.05 -5.86 -9.30
CA SER A 355 -1.13 -6.82 -9.07
C SER A 355 -2.20 -6.68 -10.17
N PRO A 356 -2.67 -7.80 -10.76
CA PRO A 356 -3.78 -7.78 -11.70
C PRO A 356 -5.09 -7.31 -11.04
N VAL A 357 -5.22 -7.44 -9.72
CA VAL A 357 -6.33 -6.82 -8.99
C VAL A 357 -5.74 -6.04 -7.83
N ALA A 358 -5.85 -4.71 -7.89
CA ALA A 358 -5.36 -3.81 -6.88
C ALA A 358 -6.50 -2.95 -6.36
N TRP A 359 -7.14 -3.35 -5.26
CA TRP A 359 -8.21 -2.56 -4.67
C TRP A 359 -7.68 -1.24 -4.09
N VAL A 360 -8.56 -0.24 -3.97
CA VAL A 360 -8.22 1.06 -3.35
C VAL A 360 -7.49 0.88 -2.01
N HIS A 361 -7.99 0.00 -1.14
CA HIS A 361 -7.41 -0.20 0.19
C HIS A 361 -5.97 -0.79 0.15
N HIS A 362 -5.55 -1.45 -0.94
CA HIS A 362 -4.17 -1.96 -1.07
C HIS A 362 -3.11 -0.85 -1.06
N TYR A 363 -3.51 0.38 -1.35
CA TYR A 363 -2.63 1.55 -1.36
C TYR A 363 -2.38 2.12 0.04
N GLY A 364 -3.01 1.58 1.10
CA GLY A 364 -2.79 2.01 2.49
C GLY A 364 -1.34 1.87 2.97
N ILE A 365 -0.61 0.90 2.41
CA ILE A 365 0.83 0.68 2.64
C ILE A 365 1.70 1.92 2.38
N LEU A 366 1.19 2.89 1.61
CA LEU A 366 1.95 4.05 1.14
C LEU A 366 2.01 5.18 2.17
N MET A 367 1.22 5.16 3.25
CA MET A 367 1.22 6.23 4.25
C MET A 367 2.62 6.57 4.82
N PRO A 368 3.41 5.59 5.33
CA PRO A 368 4.78 5.88 5.81
C PRO A 368 5.73 6.27 4.66
N VAL A 369 5.51 5.75 3.45
CA VAL A 369 6.32 6.06 2.26
C VAL A 369 6.13 7.51 1.84
N ILE A 370 4.89 7.99 1.81
CA ILE A 370 4.56 9.37 1.45
C ILE A 370 5.14 10.34 2.48
N ALA A 371 4.99 10.06 3.78
CA ALA A 371 5.59 10.88 4.84
C ALA A 371 7.12 11.00 4.67
N ALA A 372 7.80 9.90 4.37
CA ALA A 372 9.23 9.90 4.09
C ALA A 372 9.57 10.67 2.80
N ALA A 373 8.82 10.45 1.72
CA ALA A 373 9.06 11.11 0.43
C ALA A 373 8.92 12.64 0.54
N PHE A 374 7.90 13.14 1.25
CA PHE A 374 7.76 14.58 1.50
C PHE A 374 8.93 15.15 2.28
N LEU A 375 9.43 14.46 3.32
CA LEU A 375 10.61 14.92 4.06
C LEU A 375 11.85 15.03 3.17
N VAL A 376 12.13 14.00 2.38
CA VAL A 376 13.29 13.97 1.46
C VAL A 376 13.15 15.08 0.41
N ALA A 377 11.94 15.28 -0.14
CA ALA A 377 11.66 16.31 -1.13
C ALA A 377 11.81 17.73 -0.56
N VAL A 378 11.27 17.97 0.64
CA VAL A 378 11.38 19.25 1.36
C VAL A 378 12.82 19.55 1.72
N HIS A 379 13.57 18.56 2.21
CA HIS A 379 14.99 18.72 2.48
C HIS A 379 15.75 19.11 1.20
N SER A 380 15.55 18.35 0.11
CA SER A 380 16.17 18.63 -1.19
C SER A 380 15.84 20.03 -1.70
N PHE A 381 14.57 20.44 -1.57
CA PHE A 381 14.11 21.77 -1.95
C PHE A 381 14.75 22.88 -1.13
N SER A 382 14.86 22.68 0.19
CA SER A 382 15.45 23.65 1.11
C SER A 382 16.95 23.88 0.86
N LYS A 383 17.65 22.85 0.35
CA LYS A 383 19.05 22.93 -0.06
C LYS A 383 19.20 23.61 -1.42
N GLU A 384 18.41 23.19 -2.40
CA GLU A 384 18.51 23.67 -3.77
C GLU A 384 17.12 23.80 -4.43
N ALA A 385 16.59 25.03 -4.43
CA ALA A 385 15.32 25.33 -5.11
C ALA A 385 15.54 25.49 -6.63
N ARG A 386 15.56 24.36 -7.35
CA ARG A 386 15.64 24.20 -8.81
C ARG A 386 14.33 23.61 -9.34
N LEU A 387 14.03 23.79 -10.64
CA LEU A 387 12.78 23.30 -11.26
C LEU A 387 12.45 21.85 -10.89
N SER A 388 13.47 21.00 -10.80
CA SER A 388 13.32 19.60 -10.47
C SER A 388 12.82 19.38 -9.02
N THR A 389 13.26 20.15 -8.01
CA THR A 389 12.75 20.06 -6.62
C THR A 389 11.33 20.57 -6.49
N TYR A 390 10.96 21.63 -7.22
CA TYR A 390 9.57 22.06 -7.35
C TYR A 390 8.69 20.97 -7.97
N LEU A 391 9.13 20.40 -9.10
CA LEU A 391 8.37 19.35 -9.79
C LEU A 391 8.16 18.13 -8.90
N ASN A 392 9.17 17.73 -8.13
CA ASN A 392 9.04 16.59 -7.23
C ASN A 392 8.02 16.85 -6.10
N LEU A 393 8.06 18.02 -5.46
CA LEU A 393 7.04 18.40 -4.47
C LEU A 393 5.64 18.46 -5.08
N LEU A 394 5.51 19.03 -6.27
CA LEU A 394 4.23 19.09 -6.99
C LEU A 394 3.67 17.70 -7.28
N LEU A 395 4.51 16.78 -7.79
CA LEU A 395 4.12 15.40 -8.04
C LEU A 395 3.70 14.69 -6.75
N LEU A 396 4.40 14.91 -5.63
CA LEU A 396 4.00 14.35 -4.34
C LEU A 396 2.67 14.92 -3.84
N CYS A 397 2.42 16.22 -3.99
CA CYS A 397 1.14 16.83 -3.63
C CYS A 397 -0.01 16.27 -4.48
N ILE A 398 0.15 16.16 -5.80
CA ILE A 398 -0.86 15.59 -6.69
C ILE A 398 -1.09 14.11 -6.35
N SER A 399 -0.02 13.36 -6.18
CA SER A 399 -0.09 11.94 -5.82
C SER A 399 -0.83 11.72 -4.50
N TYR A 400 -0.48 12.46 -3.45
CA TYR A 400 -1.17 12.38 -2.17
C TYR A 400 -2.64 12.76 -2.32
N PHE A 401 -2.96 13.84 -3.03
CA PHE A 401 -4.34 14.26 -3.21
C PHE A 401 -5.19 13.20 -3.91
N LEU A 402 -4.67 12.56 -4.96
CA LEU A 402 -5.37 11.49 -5.67
C LEU A 402 -5.48 10.19 -4.86
N LEU A 403 -4.47 9.87 -4.04
CA LEU A 403 -4.47 8.64 -3.23
C LEU A 403 -5.27 8.78 -1.94
N ALA A 404 -5.28 9.95 -1.31
CA ALA A 404 -5.88 10.17 -0.01
C ALA A 404 -7.38 10.43 -0.08
N ASN A 405 -7.91 10.85 -1.23
CA ASN A 405 -9.29 11.31 -1.35
C ASN A 405 -10.15 10.38 -2.20
N TYR A 406 -11.37 10.21 -1.75
CA TYR A 406 -12.45 9.62 -2.53
C TYR A 406 -13.10 10.68 -3.43
N PHE A 407 -13.58 10.29 -4.61
CA PHE A 407 -14.17 11.19 -5.60
C PHE A 407 -15.51 10.65 -6.07
N SER A 408 -16.63 10.99 -5.41
CA SER A 408 -17.95 10.41 -5.68
C SER A 408 -18.46 10.57 -7.11
N PHE A 409 -18.05 11.64 -7.80
CA PHE A 409 -18.46 11.86 -9.20
C PHE A 409 -18.05 10.69 -10.13
N ILE A 410 -16.99 9.94 -9.78
CA ILE A 410 -16.53 8.79 -10.58
C ILE A 410 -17.48 7.59 -10.48
N GLU A 411 -18.38 7.57 -9.49
CA GLU A 411 -19.39 6.52 -9.28
C GLU A 411 -20.73 6.82 -9.96
N THR A 412 -20.75 7.73 -10.94
CA THR A 412 -21.97 8.08 -11.68
C THR A 412 -21.97 7.46 -13.07
N GLU A 413 -23.15 7.29 -13.66
CA GLU A 413 -23.29 6.72 -15.01
C GLU A 413 -22.52 7.54 -16.08
N ALA A 414 -22.38 8.85 -15.87
CA ALA A 414 -21.61 9.72 -16.77
C ALA A 414 -20.13 9.30 -16.86
N PHE A 415 -19.59 8.67 -15.80
CA PHE A 415 -18.22 8.21 -15.71
C PHE A 415 -18.11 6.67 -15.79
N SER A 416 -19.18 5.93 -16.10
CA SER A 416 -19.09 4.46 -16.28
C SER A 416 -18.76 4.05 -17.73
N LYS A 417 -18.94 4.96 -18.70
CA LYS A 417 -18.75 4.67 -20.13
C LYS A 417 -17.38 5.15 -20.66
N PRO A 418 -16.75 4.44 -21.62
CA PRO A 418 -15.54 4.92 -22.28
C PRO A 418 -15.75 6.24 -23.03
N PRO A 419 -14.74 7.13 -23.09
CA PRO A 419 -13.43 7.04 -22.42
C PRO A 419 -13.42 7.65 -21.00
N LEU A 420 -14.54 8.22 -20.52
CA LEU A 420 -14.59 8.93 -19.24
C LEU A 420 -14.37 8.00 -18.04
N ASN A 421 -14.69 6.72 -18.18
CA ASN A 421 -14.44 5.70 -17.15
C ASN A 421 -12.97 5.45 -16.81
N LEU A 422 -12.04 5.96 -17.60
CA LEU A 422 -10.63 6.00 -17.22
C LEU A 422 -10.42 6.83 -15.95
N LEU A 423 -11.23 7.87 -15.73
CA LEU A 423 -11.22 8.68 -14.51
C LEU A 423 -11.69 7.90 -13.28
N GLN A 424 -12.20 6.69 -13.39
CA GLN A 424 -12.42 5.83 -12.22
C GLN A 424 -11.10 5.30 -11.63
N SER A 425 -9.96 5.48 -12.32
CA SER A 425 -8.64 4.97 -11.93
C SER A 425 -7.74 6.00 -11.22
N LEU A 426 -8.31 7.00 -10.53
CA LEU A 426 -7.54 8.12 -9.94
C LEU A 426 -6.47 7.66 -8.94
N HIS A 427 -6.75 6.66 -8.12
CA HIS A 427 -5.77 6.15 -7.15
C HIS A 427 -4.61 5.46 -7.87
N PHE A 428 -4.88 4.73 -8.95
CA PHE A 428 -3.84 4.16 -9.80
C PHE A 428 -2.96 5.26 -10.42
N TYR A 429 -3.55 6.35 -10.91
CA TYR A 429 -2.78 7.49 -11.40
C TYR A 429 -1.96 8.17 -10.30
N GLY A 430 -2.54 8.35 -9.11
CA GLY A 430 -1.81 8.84 -7.93
C GLY A 430 -0.60 7.98 -7.57
N ALA A 431 -0.74 6.65 -7.68
CA ALA A 431 0.33 5.68 -7.47
C ALA A 431 1.42 5.76 -8.55
N LEU A 432 1.06 5.91 -9.82
CA LEU A 432 2.05 6.12 -10.90
C LEU A 432 2.82 7.43 -10.73
N ILE A 433 2.15 8.51 -10.32
CA ILE A 433 2.78 9.79 -10.02
C ILE A 433 3.74 9.65 -8.82
N LEU A 434 3.36 8.89 -7.79
CA LEU A 434 4.25 8.59 -6.66
C LEU A 434 5.50 7.84 -7.14
N LEU A 435 5.34 6.85 -8.02
CA LEU A 435 6.45 6.07 -8.56
C LEU A 435 7.44 6.98 -9.31
N ILE A 436 6.95 7.90 -10.13
CA ILE A 436 7.77 8.90 -10.81
C ILE A 436 8.47 9.80 -9.78
N ALA A 437 7.77 10.27 -8.75
CA ALA A 437 8.35 11.09 -7.69
C ALA A 437 9.47 10.36 -6.93
N LEU A 438 9.29 9.06 -6.62
CA LEU A 438 10.32 8.23 -5.98
C LEU A 438 11.55 8.06 -6.88
N PHE A 439 11.38 7.87 -8.19
CA PHE A 439 12.52 7.84 -9.13
C PHE A 439 13.27 9.17 -9.18
N LEU A 440 12.55 10.29 -9.16
CA LEU A 440 13.15 11.63 -9.15
C LEU A 440 13.88 11.95 -7.84
N LEU A 441 13.44 11.41 -6.70
CA LEU A 441 14.15 11.52 -5.43
C LEU A 441 15.45 10.71 -5.46
N ARG A 442 15.38 9.45 -5.88
CA ARG A 442 16.54 8.54 -6.01
C ARG A 442 17.60 9.06 -6.99
N SER A 443 17.15 9.79 -8.00
CA SER A 443 17.96 10.45 -9.01
C SER A 443 18.92 11.51 -8.46
N ARG A 444 18.69 12.06 -7.26
CA ARG A 444 19.39 13.25 -6.77
C ARG A 444 20.40 13.02 -5.69
N ASP A 445 20.21 12.02 -4.84
CA ASP A 445 21.20 11.63 -3.83
C ASP A 445 22.56 11.31 -4.49
N VAL A 446 22.57 10.83 -5.73
CA VAL A 446 23.80 10.57 -6.50
C VAL A 446 24.48 11.87 -7.03
N SER A 447 23.72 12.93 -7.27
CA SER A 447 24.24 14.19 -7.84
C SER A 447 24.78 15.18 -6.81
N LEU A 448 24.37 15.09 -5.55
CA LEU A 448 24.91 15.91 -4.46
C LEU A 448 26.40 15.59 -4.17
N VAL A 449 26.91 14.48 -4.69
CA VAL A 449 28.29 14.00 -4.47
C VAL A 449 29.27 14.45 -5.55
N LYS A 450 28.79 14.89 -6.73
CA LYS A 450 29.70 15.28 -7.83
C LYS A 450 30.29 16.69 -7.75
N VAL A 451 29.97 17.50 -6.74
CA VAL A 451 30.38 18.92 -6.69
C VAL A 451 31.65 19.18 -5.87
N ASN A 452 32.13 18.22 -5.06
CA ASN A 452 33.35 18.41 -4.26
C ASN A 452 34.49 17.48 -4.73
N LYS A 453 35.01 17.70 -5.94
CA LYS A 453 36.41 17.39 -6.20
C LYS A 453 37.20 18.69 -6.04
N PRO A 454 38.11 18.82 -5.05
CA PRO A 454 39.06 19.91 -5.06
C PRO A 454 39.90 19.81 -6.34
N ALA A 455 40.06 20.95 -7.02
CA ALA A 455 40.98 21.12 -8.14
C ALA A 455 42.43 21.07 -7.65
#